data_AF-A0A0A8VGY9-F1
#
_entry.id   AF-A0A0A8VGY9-F1
#
_cell.length_a   1.000
_cell.length_b   1.000
_cell.length_c   1.000
_cell.angle_alpha   90.00
_cell.angle_beta   90.00
_cell.angle_gamma   90.00
#
_symmetry.space_group_name_H-M   'P 1'
#
loop_
_entity.id
_entity.type
_entity.pdbx_description
1 polymer ?
#
loop_
_entity_poly.entity_id
_entity_poly.type
_entity_poly.pdbx_seq_one_letter_code
_entity_poly.pdbx_strand_id
1 'polypeptide(L)'
;MKIAIIGSGISGLTCAWKLAKKHQVTLFEANNYPGGHTATVDITLEGRSYAIDTGFIVYNERTYPQFIARLAELGISGQPTEMSFSVTHPRSGLEYNGHTLNTLFAQRLNLLSPRFYRLLAEIMRFNRRCKKNLASGGIATQTVDDFLQQEGFSHYFTQHYLLPMGAAIWSSSMADMRQFPLALFLRFFDHCKYL
;
A
#
# COMPACT_ATOMS: atom_id res chain seq x y z
N MET A 1 -7.56 -21.62 -32.08
CA MET A 1 -6.48 -20.63 -32.30
C MET A 1 -5.29 -20.99 -31.43
N LYS A 2 -4.07 -20.64 -31.87
CA LYS A 2 -2.83 -20.72 -31.07
C LYS A 2 -2.55 -19.33 -30.50
N ILE A 3 -2.40 -19.21 -29.19
CA ILE A 3 -2.22 -17.93 -28.48
C ILE A 3 -0.92 -18.00 -27.69
N ALA A 4 -0.03 -17.03 -27.89
CA ALA A 4 1.16 -16.83 -27.08
C ALA A 4 0.90 -15.75 -26.02
N ILE A 5 1.27 -16.01 -24.77
CA ILE A 5 1.25 -15.04 -23.67
C ILE A 5 2.68 -14.85 -23.19
N ILE A 6 3.14 -13.61 -23.10
CA ILE A 6 4.48 -13.25 -22.62
C ILE A 6 4.37 -12.68 -21.21
N GLY A 7 5.02 -13.35 -20.26
CA GLY A 7 4.98 -13.07 -18.82
C GLY A 7 3.95 -13.92 -18.09
N SER A 8 4.39 -14.59 -17.03
CA SER A 8 3.60 -15.46 -16.16
C SER A 8 3.27 -14.81 -14.80
N GLY A 9 3.22 -13.47 -14.75
CA GLY A 9 2.62 -12.77 -13.62
C GLY A 9 1.12 -13.09 -13.47
N ILE A 10 0.49 -12.58 -12.41
CA ILE A 10 -0.93 -12.86 -12.11
C ILE A 10 -1.88 -12.58 -13.30
N SER A 11 -1.60 -11.54 -14.09
CA SER A 11 -2.35 -11.21 -15.30
C SER A 11 -2.20 -12.28 -16.38
N GLY A 12 -0.96 -12.66 -16.70
CA GLY A 12 -0.63 -13.69 -17.68
C GLY A 12 -1.20 -15.05 -17.31
N LEU A 13 -1.05 -15.47 -16.05
CA LEU A 13 -1.63 -16.72 -15.55
C LEU A 13 -3.16 -16.70 -15.61
N THR A 14 -3.80 -15.58 -15.24
CA THR A 14 -5.26 -15.45 -15.32
C THR A 14 -5.75 -15.52 -16.77
N CYS A 15 -5.06 -14.85 -17.69
CA CYS A 15 -5.35 -14.92 -19.13
C CYS A 15 -5.19 -16.34 -19.65
N ALA A 16 -4.06 -17.00 -19.34
CA ALA A 16 -3.78 -18.37 -19.75
C ALA A 16 -4.87 -19.33 -19.26
N TRP A 17 -5.22 -19.25 -17.97
CA TRP A 17 -6.26 -20.09 -17.35
C TRP A 17 -7.62 -19.94 -18.02
N LYS A 18 -8.03 -18.72 -18.37
CA LYS A 18 -9.32 -18.48 -19.04
C LYS A 18 -9.32 -18.93 -20.50
N LEU A 19 -8.24 -18.67 -21.24
CA LEU A 19 -8.16 -18.94 -22.67
C LEU A 19 -7.89 -20.43 -22.98
N ALA A 20 -7.15 -21.14 -22.12
CA ALA A 20 -6.82 -22.55 -22.28
C ALA A 20 -8.05 -23.46 -22.39
N LYS A 21 -9.21 -23.02 -21.88
CA LYS A 21 -10.49 -23.75 -22.00
C LYS A 21 -11.00 -23.89 -23.44
N LYS A 22 -10.57 -23.01 -24.36
CA LYS A 22 -11.08 -22.93 -25.74
C LYS A 22 -9.99 -22.82 -26.80
N HIS A 23 -8.74 -22.61 -26.39
CA HIS A 23 -7.63 -22.30 -27.29
C HIS A 23 -6.35 -23.02 -26.84
N GLN A 24 -5.45 -23.24 -27.79
CA GLN A 24 -4.10 -23.73 -27.47
C GLN A 24 -3.27 -22.52 -27.01
N VAL A 25 -2.91 -22.49 -25.73
CA VAL A 25 -2.13 -21.39 -25.13
C VAL A 25 -0.69 -21.84 -24.91
N THR A 26 0.27 -20.99 -25.27
CA THR A 26 1.69 -21.12 -24.92
C THR A 26 2.07 -19.92 -24.05
N LEU A 27 2.57 -20.17 -22.84
CA LEU A 27 3.00 -19.14 -21.90
C LEU A 27 4.53 -19.10 -21.91
N PHE A 28 5.09 -17.90 -22.10
CA PHE A 28 6.53 -17.64 -22.05
C PHE A 28 6.83 -16.83 -20.81
N GLU A 29 7.81 -17.27 -20.03
CA GLU A 29 8.31 -16.58 -18.84
C GLU A 29 9.82 -16.40 -18.96
N ALA A 30 10.32 -15.23 -18.56
CA ALA A 30 11.76 -14.94 -18.60
C ALA A 30 12.49 -15.58 -17.41
N ASN A 31 11.82 -15.68 -16.26
CA ASN A 31 12.33 -16.32 -15.06
C ASN A 31 12.25 -17.86 -15.14
N ASN A 32 12.94 -18.54 -14.22
CA ASN A 32 12.83 -19.99 -14.04
C ASN A 32 11.64 -20.41 -13.13
N TYR A 33 10.77 -19.47 -12.76
CA TYR A 33 9.58 -19.69 -11.95
C TYR A 33 8.41 -18.79 -12.42
N PRO A 34 7.15 -19.21 -12.21
CA PRO A 34 5.99 -18.39 -12.53
C PRO A 34 5.60 -17.41 -11.41
N GLY A 35 4.82 -16.38 -11.74
CA GLY A 35 4.18 -15.48 -10.76
C GLY A 35 4.71 -14.04 -10.73
N GLY A 36 5.90 -13.78 -11.29
CA GLY A 36 6.47 -12.44 -11.39
C GLY A 36 6.79 -11.85 -10.01
N HIS A 37 6.09 -10.78 -9.62
CA HIS A 37 6.29 -10.11 -8.31
C HIS A 37 5.79 -10.92 -7.11
N THR A 38 5.04 -12.01 -7.31
CA THR A 38 4.77 -12.95 -6.22
C THR A 38 6.07 -13.71 -5.93
N ALA A 39 6.69 -13.41 -4.81
CA ALA A 39 7.99 -13.93 -4.44
C ALA A 39 7.90 -14.56 -3.05
N THR A 40 7.79 -15.88 -3.01
CA THR A 40 7.79 -16.67 -1.78
C THR A 40 9.15 -17.31 -1.62
N VAL A 41 9.78 -17.13 -0.47
CA VAL A 41 11.08 -17.70 -0.14
C VAL A 41 10.90 -18.74 0.96
N ASP A 42 11.28 -19.98 0.66
CA ASP A 42 11.31 -21.04 1.64
C ASP A 42 12.54 -20.89 2.54
N ILE A 43 12.33 -20.86 3.85
CA ILE A 43 13.39 -20.79 4.87
C ILE A 43 13.22 -21.92 5.89
N THR A 44 14.32 -22.41 6.44
CA THR A 44 14.32 -23.33 7.58
C THR A 44 14.96 -22.64 8.77
N LEU A 45 14.20 -22.50 9.86
CA LEU A 45 14.65 -21.91 11.11
C LEU A 45 14.35 -22.88 12.25
N GLU A 46 15.37 -23.24 13.04
CA GLU A 46 15.23 -24.16 14.19
C GLU A 46 14.54 -25.49 13.84
N GLY A 47 14.81 -26.02 12.64
CA GLY A 47 14.22 -27.27 12.15
C GLY A 47 12.77 -27.15 11.64
N ARG A 48 12.21 -25.94 11.57
CA ARG A 48 10.88 -25.66 11.00
C ARG A 48 11.00 -24.96 9.66
N SER A 49 10.22 -25.39 8.69
CA SER A 49 10.16 -24.76 7.36
C SER A 49 9.05 -23.72 7.31
N TYR A 50 9.34 -22.58 6.69
CA TYR A 50 8.43 -21.47 6.47
C TYR A 50 8.49 -21.02 5.02
N ALA A 51 7.36 -20.60 4.47
CA ALA A 51 7.25 -19.97 3.17
C ALA A 51 6.97 -18.48 3.40
N ILE A 52 7.94 -17.61 3.10
CA ILE A 52 7.87 -16.18 3.40
C ILE A 52 7.60 -15.39 2.12
N ASP A 53 6.45 -14.75 2.05
CA ASP A 53 6.14 -13.85 0.95
C ASP A 53 6.88 -12.52 1.13
N THR A 54 7.60 -12.09 0.09
CA THR A 54 8.44 -10.89 0.07
C THR A 54 7.96 -9.81 -0.89
N GLY A 55 6.99 -10.14 -1.75
CA GLY A 55 6.39 -9.23 -2.72
C GLY A 55 4.93 -8.93 -2.39
N PHE A 56 4.03 -9.58 -3.11
CA PHE A 56 2.58 -9.44 -2.84
C PHE A 56 2.16 -10.32 -1.65
N ILE A 57 1.92 -9.68 -0.50
CA ILE A 57 1.63 -10.38 0.77
C ILE A 57 0.20 -10.19 1.29
N VAL A 58 -0.55 -9.23 0.74
CA VAL A 58 -1.84 -8.78 1.31
C VAL A 58 -2.80 -8.33 0.22
N TYR A 59 -4.08 -8.66 0.40
CA TYR A 59 -5.20 -8.17 -0.40
C TYR A 59 -6.35 -7.73 0.50
N ASN A 60 -7.35 -7.05 -0.07
CA ASN A 60 -8.59 -6.68 0.63
C ASN A 60 -9.82 -6.89 -0.25
N GLU A 61 -10.97 -7.07 0.38
CA GLU A 61 -12.25 -7.39 -0.29
C GLU A 61 -12.74 -6.29 -1.23
N ARG A 62 -12.46 -5.02 -0.92
CA ARG A 62 -12.91 -3.86 -1.71
C ARG A 62 -12.15 -3.75 -3.02
N THR A 63 -10.84 -3.93 -2.99
CA THR A 63 -9.95 -3.71 -4.14
C THR A 63 -9.77 -4.97 -4.98
N TYR A 64 -9.92 -6.16 -4.40
CA TYR A 64 -9.56 -7.43 -5.04
C TYR A 64 -10.70 -8.46 -5.17
N PRO A 65 -11.97 -8.07 -5.47
CA PRO A 65 -13.09 -9.03 -5.49
C PRO A 65 -12.89 -10.15 -6.53
N GLN A 66 -12.33 -9.81 -7.69
CA GLN A 66 -12.07 -10.80 -8.74
C GLN A 66 -10.95 -11.77 -8.37
N PHE A 67 -9.90 -11.28 -7.69
CA PHE A 67 -8.78 -12.11 -7.26
C PHE A 67 -9.22 -13.07 -6.14
N ILE A 68 -10.00 -12.58 -5.17
CA ILE A 68 -10.58 -13.40 -4.10
C ILE A 68 -11.46 -14.51 -4.67
N ALA A 69 -12.33 -14.18 -5.63
CA ALA A 69 -13.15 -15.18 -6.30
C ALA A 69 -12.29 -16.26 -6.99
N ARG A 70 -11.13 -15.89 -7.56
CA ARG A 70 -10.20 -16.85 -8.17
C ARG A 70 -9.50 -17.72 -7.14
N LEU A 71 -9.06 -17.14 -6.02
CA LEU A 71 -8.49 -17.93 -4.92
C LEU A 71 -9.51 -18.94 -4.40
N ALA A 72 -10.77 -18.53 -4.25
CA ALA A 72 -11.86 -19.41 -3.82
C ALA A 72 -12.12 -20.56 -4.83
N GLU A 73 -12.11 -20.29 -6.14
CA GLU A 73 -12.19 -21.35 -7.17
C GLU A 73 -11.05 -22.37 -7.08
N LEU A 74 -9.87 -21.95 -6.60
CA LEU A 74 -8.69 -22.79 -6.38
C LEU A 74 -8.67 -23.46 -4.99
N GLY A 75 -9.67 -23.19 -4.14
CA GLY A 75 -9.71 -23.68 -2.76
C GLY A 75 -8.70 -23.01 -1.83
N ILE A 76 -8.15 -21.85 -2.20
CA ILE A 76 -7.19 -21.09 -1.42
C ILE A 76 -7.93 -20.06 -0.55
N SER A 77 -7.72 -20.13 0.76
CA SER A 77 -8.23 -19.15 1.72
C SER A 77 -7.12 -18.21 2.18
N GLY A 78 -7.48 -16.94 2.40
CA GLY A 78 -6.60 -16.00 3.08
C GLY A 78 -6.68 -16.13 4.59
N GLN A 79 -5.70 -15.53 5.26
CA GLN A 79 -5.66 -15.40 6.70
C GLN A 79 -5.98 -13.95 7.07
N PRO A 80 -6.91 -13.68 8.01
CA PRO A 80 -7.13 -12.34 8.51
C PRO A 80 -5.84 -11.76 9.08
N THR A 81 -5.48 -10.56 8.64
CA THR A 81 -4.31 -9.83 9.12
C THR A 81 -4.66 -8.35 9.27
N GLU A 82 -4.00 -7.69 10.23
CA GLU A 82 -4.17 -6.26 10.46
C GLU A 82 -2.97 -5.49 9.93
N MET A 83 -3.22 -4.52 9.06
CA MET A 83 -2.20 -3.60 8.57
C MET A 83 -2.08 -2.41 9.53
N SER A 84 -1.08 -2.45 10.41
CA SER A 84 -0.76 -1.33 11.30
C SER A 84 0.40 -0.49 10.76
N PHE A 85 0.46 0.77 11.15
CA PHE A 85 1.54 1.69 10.80
C PHE A 85 2.10 2.35 12.05
N SER A 86 3.42 2.26 12.20
CA SER A 86 4.19 2.85 13.30
C SER A 86 5.30 3.72 12.73
N VAL A 87 5.56 4.85 13.37
CA VAL A 87 6.68 5.73 13.03
C VAL A 87 7.59 5.84 14.24
N THR A 88 8.89 5.63 14.00
CA THR A 88 9.96 6.05 14.90
C THR A 88 10.82 7.04 14.13
N HIS A 89 10.98 8.25 14.66
CA HIS A 89 11.80 9.29 14.07
C HIS A 89 12.96 9.65 15.01
N PRO A 90 14.15 9.00 14.86
CA PRO A 90 15.24 9.10 15.83
C PRO A 90 15.75 10.52 16.09
N ARG A 91 15.73 11.40 15.09
CA ARG A 91 16.23 12.77 15.22
C ARG A 91 15.34 13.67 16.08
N SER A 92 14.02 13.42 16.10
CA SER A 92 13.09 14.19 16.93
C SER A 92 12.66 13.42 18.18
N GLY A 93 13.01 12.13 18.26
CA GLY A 93 12.53 11.22 19.30
C GLY A 93 11.05 10.90 19.20
N LEU A 94 10.34 11.29 18.13
CA LEU A 94 8.91 11.03 17.99
C LEU A 94 8.66 9.55 17.72
N GLU A 95 7.77 8.96 18.52
CA GLU A 95 7.22 7.62 18.29
C GLU A 95 5.71 7.64 18.44
N TYR A 96 5.00 7.07 17.47
CA TYR A 96 3.57 6.82 17.56
C TYR A 96 3.14 5.70 16.63
N ASN A 97 1.99 5.11 16.94
CA ASN A 97 1.33 4.14 16.09
C ASN A 97 -0.16 4.50 15.95
N GLY A 98 -0.69 4.39 14.72
CA GLY A 98 -2.04 4.86 14.39
C GLY A 98 -3.19 3.88 14.74
N HIS A 99 -2.91 2.74 15.37
CA HIS A 99 -3.88 1.65 15.56
C HIS A 99 -4.92 1.92 16.66
N THR A 100 -4.49 2.41 17.83
CA THR A 100 -5.38 2.77 18.95
C THR A 100 -4.98 4.10 19.56
N LEU A 101 -5.84 4.72 20.38
CA LEU A 101 -5.45 5.89 21.18
C LEU A 101 -4.27 5.58 22.11
N ASN A 102 -4.21 4.37 22.66
CA ASN A 102 -3.12 3.99 23.57
C ASN A 102 -1.78 3.91 22.84
N THR A 103 -1.77 3.38 21.62
CA THR A 103 -0.56 3.29 20.77
C THR A 103 -0.22 4.61 20.09
N LEU A 104 -1.22 5.48 19.87
CA LEU A 104 -1.02 6.84 19.38
C LEU A 104 -0.30 7.71 20.42
N PHE A 105 -0.64 7.54 21.71
CA PHE A 105 0.03 8.15 22.84
C PHE A 105 0.97 7.17 23.56
N ALA A 106 1.66 6.30 22.79
CA ALA A 106 2.71 5.42 23.31
C ALA A 106 3.75 6.24 24.12
N GLN A 107 4.08 7.43 23.62
CA GLN A 107 4.77 8.47 24.38
C GLN A 107 3.77 9.34 25.12
N ARG A 108 3.59 9.11 26.44
CA ARG A 108 2.60 9.82 27.27
C ARG A 108 2.79 11.34 27.29
N LEU A 109 4.03 11.81 27.13
CA LEU A 109 4.33 13.25 27.03
C LEU A 109 3.63 13.93 25.84
N ASN A 110 3.25 13.17 24.81
CA ASN A 110 2.48 13.71 23.68
C ASN A 110 1.07 14.15 24.06
N LEU A 111 0.51 13.68 25.20
CA LEU A 111 -0.75 14.19 25.75
C LEU A 111 -0.67 15.67 26.16
N LEU A 112 0.54 16.19 26.38
CA LEU A 112 0.78 17.59 26.75
C LEU A 112 1.41 18.39 25.61
N SER A 113 1.58 17.80 24.41
CA SER A 113 2.31 18.40 23.30
C SER A 113 1.37 19.09 22.30
N PRO A 114 1.32 20.44 22.24
CA PRO A 114 0.49 21.14 21.27
C PRO A 114 0.87 20.81 19.82
N ARG A 115 2.16 20.51 19.60
CA ARG A 115 2.71 20.10 18.30
C ARG A 115 2.14 18.74 17.86
N PHE A 116 1.95 17.81 18.79
CA PHE A 116 1.34 16.52 18.49
C PHE A 116 -0.14 16.66 18.17
N TYR A 117 -0.89 17.45 18.93
CA TYR A 117 -2.30 17.74 18.57
C TYR A 117 -2.45 18.44 17.23
N ARG A 118 -1.52 19.36 16.88
CA ARG A 118 -1.48 19.97 15.55
C ARG A 118 -1.27 18.92 14.45
N LEU A 119 -0.36 17.96 14.65
CA LEU A 119 -0.15 16.84 13.72
C LEU A 119 -1.45 16.05 13.52
N LEU A 120 -2.14 15.67 14.61
CA LEU A 120 -3.42 14.93 14.53
C LEU A 120 -4.50 15.75 13.80
N ALA A 121 -4.60 17.04 14.08
CA ALA A 121 -5.53 17.93 13.40
C ALA A 121 -5.23 18.04 11.91
N GLU A 122 -3.95 18.07 11.53
CA GLU A 122 -3.52 18.07 10.12
C GLU A 122 -3.79 16.73 9.43
N ILE A 123 -3.66 15.58 10.10
CA ILE A 123 -4.08 14.28 9.57
C ILE A 123 -5.59 14.29 9.25
N MET A 124 -6.42 14.73 10.19
CA MET A 124 -7.87 14.83 9.99
C MET A 124 -8.23 15.84 8.90
N ARG A 125 -7.48 16.94 8.78
CA ARG A 125 -7.64 17.92 7.69
C ARG A 125 -7.26 17.30 6.35
N PHE A 126 -6.14 16.61 6.27
CA PHE A 126 -5.65 15.91 5.09
C PHE A 126 -6.70 14.94 4.57
N ASN A 127 -7.21 14.07 5.43
CA ASN A 127 -8.23 13.09 5.05
C ASN A 127 -9.49 13.72 4.46
N ARG A 128 -10.00 14.79 5.08
CA ARG A 128 -11.16 15.56 4.56
C ARG A 128 -10.87 16.19 3.20
N ARG A 129 -9.69 16.79 3.03
CA ARG A 129 -9.29 17.43 1.77
C ARG A 129 -9.13 16.42 0.64
N CYS A 130 -8.55 15.26 0.93
CA CYS A 130 -8.42 14.15 0.00
C CYS A 130 -9.79 13.66 -0.50
N LYS A 131 -10.73 13.39 0.41
CA LYS A 131 -12.10 12.98 0.06
C LYS A 131 -12.81 14.02 -0.81
N LYS A 132 -12.68 15.30 -0.47
CA LYS A 132 -13.27 16.40 -1.26
C LYS A 132 -12.66 16.49 -2.67
N ASN A 133 -11.34 16.34 -2.78
CA ASN A 133 -10.64 16.38 -4.06
C ASN A 133 -11.05 15.20 -4.96
N LEU A 134 -11.10 13.98 -4.41
CA LEU A 134 -11.58 12.79 -5.12
C LEU A 134 -13.04 12.94 -5.60
N ALA A 135 -13.93 13.49 -4.77
CA ALA A 135 -15.33 13.70 -5.12
C ALA A 135 -15.53 14.76 -6.22
N SER A 136 -14.63 15.74 -6.31
CA SER A 136 -14.71 16.80 -7.32
C SER A 136 -14.34 16.34 -8.75
N GLY A 137 -13.90 15.09 -8.93
CA GLY A 137 -13.52 14.53 -10.23
C GLY A 137 -12.23 15.11 -10.83
N GLY A 138 -11.65 16.12 -10.18
CA GLY A 138 -10.38 16.74 -10.55
C GLY A 138 -9.22 15.84 -10.18
N ILE A 139 -8.91 14.88 -11.05
CA ILE A 139 -7.63 14.16 -11.00
C ILE A 139 -6.57 15.15 -11.48
N ALA A 140 -6.15 16.04 -10.58
CA ALA A 140 -5.15 17.04 -10.89
C ALA A 140 -3.83 16.35 -11.30
N THR A 141 -3.18 16.87 -12.34
CA THR A 141 -1.83 16.50 -12.80
C THR A 141 -0.73 16.94 -11.81
N GLN A 142 -1.11 17.30 -10.59
CA GLN A 142 -0.23 17.84 -9.57
C GLN A 142 0.46 16.73 -8.78
N THR A 143 1.60 17.09 -8.21
CA THR A 143 2.37 16.21 -7.32
C THR A 143 1.80 16.24 -5.89
N VAL A 144 2.25 15.32 -5.04
CA VAL A 144 1.94 15.35 -3.60
C VAL A 144 2.43 16.66 -2.98
N ASP A 145 3.61 17.16 -3.38
CA ASP A 145 4.18 18.40 -2.84
C ASP A 145 3.35 19.64 -3.21
N ASP A 146 2.90 19.75 -4.46
CA ASP A 146 2.05 20.86 -4.92
C ASP A 146 0.79 20.98 -4.04
N PHE A 147 0.14 19.84 -3.78
CA PHE A 147 -1.05 19.78 -2.93
C PHE A 147 -0.76 20.17 -1.49
N LEU A 148 0.37 19.72 -0.95
CA LEU A 148 0.78 20.05 0.42
C LEU A 148 1.02 21.55 0.59
N GLN A 149 1.68 22.17 -0.39
CA GLN A 149 1.94 23.60 -0.41
C GLN A 149 0.63 24.39 -0.58
N GLN A 150 -0.21 24.01 -1.54
CA GLN A 150 -1.48 24.68 -1.83
C GLN A 150 -2.44 24.68 -0.63
N GLU A 151 -2.54 23.57 0.11
CA GLU A 151 -3.41 23.44 1.27
C GLU A 151 -2.75 23.92 2.58
N GLY A 152 -1.51 24.40 2.52
CA GLY A 152 -0.77 24.96 3.65
C GLY A 152 -0.53 23.95 4.77
N PHE A 153 -0.08 22.75 4.42
CA PHE A 153 0.34 21.75 5.41
C PHE A 153 1.71 22.08 6.02
N SER A 154 1.85 21.84 7.31
CA SER A 154 3.10 22.11 8.01
C SER A 154 4.20 21.14 7.58
N HIS A 155 5.44 21.62 7.57
CA HIS A 155 6.60 20.77 7.37
C HIS A 155 6.66 19.60 8.37
N TYR A 156 6.16 19.82 9.59
CA TYR A 156 6.10 18.79 10.60
C TYR A 156 5.21 17.62 10.19
N PHE A 157 3.97 17.92 9.75
CA PHE A 157 3.03 16.93 9.23
C PHE A 157 3.62 16.16 8.03
N THR A 158 4.20 16.89 7.08
CA THR A 158 4.78 16.27 5.87
C THR A 158 5.92 15.31 6.20
N GLN A 159 6.85 15.71 7.09
CA GLN A 159 8.04 14.90 7.43
C GLN A 159 7.76 13.77 8.43
N HIS A 160 6.78 13.92 9.32
CA HIS A 160 6.56 12.97 10.42
C HIS A 160 5.38 12.02 10.19
N TYR A 161 4.55 12.29 9.18
CA TYR A 161 3.40 11.43 8.86
C TYR A 161 3.35 11.07 7.38
N LEU A 162 3.17 12.05 6.49
CA LEU A 162 2.74 11.74 5.12
C LEU A 162 3.86 11.12 4.26
N LEU A 163 5.04 11.74 4.22
CA LEU A 163 6.15 11.23 3.39
C LEU A 163 6.71 9.91 3.93
N PRO A 164 6.91 9.69 5.25
CA PRO A 164 7.32 8.39 5.76
C PRO A 164 6.34 7.27 5.40
N MET A 165 5.04 7.52 5.54
CA MET A 165 4.01 6.54 5.19
C MET A 165 4.03 6.21 3.69
N GLY A 166 4.09 7.23 2.83
CA GLY A 166 4.20 7.02 1.39
C GLY A 166 5.48 6.28 1.00
N ALA A 167 6.63 6.70 1.53
CA ALA A 167 7.92 6.05 1.30
C ALA A 167 7.90 4.56 1.68
N ALA A 168 7.25 4.21 2.81
CA ALA A 168 7.10 2.82 3.24
C ALA A 168 6.21 2.00 2.29
N ILE A 169 5.12 2.57 1.78
CA ILE A 169 4.19 1.89 0.86
C ILE A 169 4.83 1.66 -0.51
N TRP A 170 5.51 2.67 -1.07
CA TRP A 170 6.06 2.63 -2.41
C TRP A 170 7.55 2.28 -2.47
N SER A 171 8.14 1.89 -1.34
CA SER A 171 9.58 1.56 -1.22
C SER A 171 10.47 2.62 -1.87
N SER A 172 10.12 3.89 -1.67
CA SER A 172 10.75 5.04 -2.33
C SER A 172 11.39 6.00 -1.32
N SER A 173 12.21 6.93 -1.80
CA SER A 173 12.71 7.98 -0.91
C SER A 173 11.61 8.99 -0.58
N MET A 174 11.74 9.69 0.54
CA MET A 174 10.84 10.81 0.85
C MET A 174 10.89 11.94 -0.19
N ALA A 175 12.00 12.06 -0.93
CA ALA A 175 12.14 13.05 -2.01
C ALA A 175 11.32 12.62 -3.24
N ASP A 176 11.37 11.35 -3.62
CA ASP A 176 10.55 10.81 -4.72
C ASP A 176 9.06 10.92 -4.38
N MET A 177 8.71 10.67 -3.11
CA MET A 177 7.34 10.73 -2.63
C MET A 177 6.74 12.15 -2.75
N ARG A 178 7.55 13.21 -2.72
CA ARG A 178 7.08 14.58 -2.98
C ARG A 178 6.61 14.77 -4.42
N GLN A 179 7.35 14.17 -5.36
CA GLN A 179 7.09 14.28 -6.80
C GLN A 179 6.06 13.26 -7.30
N PHE A 180 5.57 12.39 -6.42
CA PHE A 180 4.64 11.34 -6.81
C PHE A 180 3.31 11.92 -7.30
N PRO A 181 2.66 11.30 -8.30
CA PRO A 181 1.36 11.77 -8.80
C PRO A 181 0.29 11.72 -7.70
N LEU A 182 -0.29 12.88 -7.37
CA LEU A 182 -1.31 12.98 -6.32
C LEU A 182 -2.50 12.07 -6.60
N ALA A 183 -2.93 12.00 -7.86
CA ALA A 183 -4.01 11.15 -8.33
C ALA A 183 -3.89 9.69 -7.84
N LEU A 184 -2.70 9.11 -8.00
CA LEU A 184 -2.41 7.74 -7.61
C LEU A 184 -2.36 7.61 -6.09
N PHE A 185 -1.74 8.59 -5.43
CA PHE A 185 -1.65 8.65 -3.97
C PHE A 185 -3.05 8.66 -3.32
N LEU A 186 -3.92 9.58 -3.73
CA LEU A 186 -5.26 9.73 -3.15
C LEU A 186 -6.13 8.50 -3.38
N ARG A 187 -6.08 7.92 -4.58
CA ARG A 187 -6.84 6.69 -4.90
C ARG A 187 -6.38 5.51 -4.05
N PHE A 188 -5.07 5.36 -3.86
CA PHE A 188 -4.53 4.32 -3.00
C PHE A 188 -5.02 4.50 -1.55
N PHE A 189 -4.92 5.73 -1.03
CA PHE A 189 -5.36 6.06 0.32
C PHE A 189 -6.86 5.82 0.55
N ASP A 190 -7.71 6.13 -0.44
CA ASP A 190 -9.14 5.81 -0.37
C ASP A 190 -9.40 4.31 -0.38
N HIS A 191 -8.78 3.57 -1.29
CA HIS A 191 -8.97 2.12 -1.42
C HIS A 191 -8.53 1.35 -0.17
N CYS A 192 -7.41 1.74 0.42
CA CYS A 192 -6.84 1.13 1.61
C CYS A 192 -7.42 1.67 2.93
N LYS A 193 -8.44 2.55 2.88
CA LYS A 193 -9.09 3.16 4.05
C LYS A 193 -8.13 3.94 4.97
N TYR A 194 -7.13 4.60 4.39
CA TYR A 194 -6.28 5.56 5.11
C TYR A 194 -6.96 6.94 5.28
N LEU A 195 -8.10 7.18 4.59
CA LEU A 195 -8.85 8.45 4.63
C LEU A 195 -10.07 8.43 5.56
#